data_AF-A0A829GBD7-F1
#
_entry.id   AF-A0A829GBD7-F1
#
_cell.length_a   1.000
_cell.length_b   1.000
_cell.length_c   1.000
_cell.angle_alpha   90.00
_cell.angle_beta   90.00
_cell.angle_gamma   90.00
#
_symmetry.space_group_name_H-M   'P 1'
#
loop_
_entity.id
_entity.type
_entity.pdbx_description
1 polymer ?
#
loop_
_entity_poly.entity_id
_entity_poly.type
_entity_poly.pdbx_seq_one_letter_code
_entity_poly.pdbx_strand_id
1 'polypeptide(L)'
;KKQLNSLQAVQQQLTAIAEQNKQVIKQAAIVNEAELALTHAQQQLTDAQTVKTQQQTSLDNLGLDELINTVNTQRNLLAALVPQAANYQEAQADVAQLSMAIKKTQVTLEQAETQVAATTSHLNKLQQTQIRQQIAHLAAKLEPDSPCPVCGSTSHPHPALVVDEPLVSEAALKQADQERQKAAARKTMVETQLANLETQLKTAKAKTAQARQAFTEHWQEQAKLIAGVADKTGILQQLTALKTLAATNEHQLTE
;
A
#
# COMPACT_ATOMS: atom_id res chain seq x y z
N LYS A 1 5.69 81.41 -97.35
CA LYS A 1 5.48 79.94 -97.16
C LYS A 1 6.46 79.32 -96.15
N LYS A 2 7.79 79.48 -96.26
CA LYS A 2 8.76 78.91 -95.29
C LYS A 2 8.57 79.36 -93.82
N GLN A 3 8.33 80.65 -93.56
CA GLN A 3 8.13 81.18 -92.20
C GLN A 3 6.81 80.75 -91.55
N LEU A 4 5.76 80.51 -92.35
CA LEU A 4 4.47 80.03 -91.85
C LEU A 4 4.57 78.57 -91.41
N ASN A 5 5.27 77.75 -92.22
CA ASN A 5 5.52 76.35 -91.91
C ASN A 5 6.43 76.17 -90.67
N SER A 6 7.41 77.07 -90.46
CA SER A 6 8.25 77.02 -89.25
C SER A 6 7.46 77.42 -88.00
N LEU A 7 6.55 78.39 -88.09
CA LEU A 7 5.66 78.75 -86.97
C LEU A 7 4.67 77.63 -86.63
N GLN A 8 4.12 76.95 -87.65
CA GLN A 8 3.26 75.78 -87.45
C GLN A 8 4.01 74.61 -86.81
N ALA A 9 5.27 74.38 -87.20
CA ALA A 9 6.12 73.34 -86.60
C ALA A 9 6.45 73.66 -85.13
N VAL A 10 6.75 74.92 -84.80
CA VAL A 10 6.97 75.37 -83.42
C VAL A 10 5.68 75.25 -82.59
N GLN A 11 4.52 75.59 -83.15
CA GLN A 11 3.22 75.43 -82.48
C GLN A 11 2.90 73.94 -82.20
N GLN A 12 3.20 73.04 -83.14
CA GLN A 12 3.06 71.59 -82.96
C GLN A 12 4.04 71.04 -81.90
N GLN A 13 5.27 71.55 -81.86
CA GLN A 13 6.24 71.17 -80.82
C GLN A 13 5.80 71.66 -79.43
N LEU A 14 5.31 72.89 -79.30
CA LEU A 14 4.83 73.43 -78.02
C LEU A 14 3.61 72.65 -77.49
N THR A 15 2.71 72.23 -78.37
CA THR A 15 1.56 71.38 -78.00
C THR A 15 1.97 69.97 -77.61
N ALA A 16 2.95 69.37 -78.30
CA ALA A 16 3.52 68.08 -77.91
C ALA A 16 4.23 68.15 -76.54
N ILE A 17 5.00 69.21 -76.28
CA ILE A 17 5.65 69.45 -74.99
C ILE A 17 4.62 69.66 -73.88
N ALA A 18 3.53 70.38 -74.14
CA ALA A 18 2.46 70.60 -73.16
C ALA A 18 1.75 69.28 -72.78
N GLU A 19 1.48 68.42 -73.76
CA GLU A 19 0.89 67.09 -73.50
C GLU A 19 1.87 66.18 -72.76
N GLN A 20 3.16 66.22 -73.12
CA GLN A 20 4.20 65.47 -72.44
C GLN A 20 4.39 65.93 -70.98
N ASN A 21 4.33 67.24 -70.71
CA ASN A 21 4.33 67.79 -69.35
C ASN A 21 3.11 67.33 -68.55
N LYS A 22 1.93 67.27 -69.18
CA LYS A 22 0.71 66.74 -68.53
C LYS A 22 0.83 65.26 -68.19
N GLN A 23 1.48 64.47 -69.06
CA GLN A 23 1.78 63.07 -68.77
C GLN A 23 2.81 62.91 -67.65
N VAL A 24 3.87 63.72 -67.61
CA VAL A 24 4.87 63.70 -66.52
C VAL A 24 4.22 64.04 -65.17
N ILE A 25 3.34 65.03 -65.12
CA ILE A 25 2.60 65.40 -63.90
C ILE A 25 1.70 64.23 -63.45
N LYS A 26 1.00 63.58 -64.38
CA LYS A 26 0.17 62.41 -64.07
C LYS A 26 1.01 61.24 -63.55
N GLN A 27 2.16 60.98 -64.17
CA GLN A 27 3.07 59.91 -63.75
C GLN A 27 3.69 60.19 -62.37
N ALA A 28 4.06 61.45 -62.10
CA ALA A 28 4.55 61.87 -60.79
C ALA A 28 3.50 61.69 -59.68
N ALA A 29 2.22 61.98 -59.97
CA ALA A 29 1.14 61.73 -59.03
C ALA A 29 0.97 60.22 -58.71
N ILE A 30 1.05 59.35 -59.72
CA ILE A 30 0.99 57.89 -59.54
C ILE A 30 2.19 57.39 -58.73
N VAL A 31 3.39 57.91 -58.99
CA VAL A 31 4.59 57.54 -58.22
C VAL A 31 4.46 57.97 -56.76
N ASN A 32 4.01 59.20 -56.49
CA ASN A 32 3.77 59.67 -55.12
C ASN A 32 2.72 58.81 -54.39
N GLU A 33 1.65 58.42 -55.07
CA GLU A 33 0.60 57.55 -54.50
C GLU A 33 1.14 56.14 -54.22
N ALA A 34 1.97 55.61 -55.11
CA ALA A 34 2.66 54.33 -54.92
C ALA A 34 3.70 54.39 -53.78
N GLU A 35 4.42 55.50 -53.60
CA GLU A 35 5.37 55.71 -52.50
C GLU A 35 4.65 55.81 -51.15
N LEU A 36 3.52 56.51 -51.09
CA LEU A 36 2.64 56.55 -49.91
C LEU A 36 2.10 55.15 -49.57
N ALA A 37 1.63 54.41 -50.57
CA ALA A 37 1.15 53.05 -50.40
C ALA A 37 2.26 52.10 -49.94
N LEU A 38 3.48 52.24 -50.48
CA LEU A 38 4.66 51.47 -50.07
C LEU A 38 5.04 51.77 -48.62
N THR A 39 5.06 53.05 -48.23
CA THR A 39 5.35 53.47 -46.85
C THR A 39 4.33 52.90 -45.88
N HIS A 40 3.04 52.95 -46.23
CA HIS A 40 1.97 52.38 -45.44
C HIS A 40 2.08 50.84 -45.34
N ALA A 41 2.39 50.15 -46.44
CA ALA A 41 2.61 48.71 -46.45
C ALA A 41 3.83 48.31 -45.60
N GLN A 42 4.91 49.10 -45.62
CA GLN A 42 6.08 48.89 -44.78
C GLN A 42 5.76 49.09 -43.30
N GLN A 43 4.97 50.11 -42.95
CA GLN A 43 4.49 50.29 -41.58
C GLN A 43 3.65 49.09 -41.12
N GLN A 44 2.68 48.66 -41.94
CA GLN A 44 1.84 47.50 -41.63
C GLN A 44 2.65 46.21 -41.46
N LEU A 45 3.69 46.01 -42.26
CA LEU A 45 4.59 44.86 -42.12
C LEU A 45 5.35 44.91 -40.78
N THR A 46 5.83 46.08 -40.39
CA THR A 46 6.56 46.30 -39.13
C THR A 46 5.65 46.06 -37.92
N ASP A 47 4.41 46.55 -37.98
CA ASP A 47 3.40 46.34 -36.94
C ASP A 47 3.06 44.85 -36.83
N ALA A 48 2.84 44.17 -37.96
CA ALA A 48 2.58 42.72 -37.99
C ALA A 48 3.75 41.89 -37.45
N GLN A 49 5.00 42.28 -37.73
CA GLN A 49 6.20 41.65 -37.18
C GLN A 49 6.31 41.83 -35.66
N THR A 50 5.91 43.00 -35.15
CA THR A 50 5.88 43.30 -33.73
C THR A 50 4.83 42.45 -33.01
N VAL A 51 3.61 42.37 -33.56
CA VAL A 51 2.53 41.53 -33.03
C VAL A 51 2.94 40.05 -33.05
N LYS A 52 3.54 39.56 -34.13
CA LYS A 52 4.06 38.19 -34.22
C LYS A 52 5.08 37.91 -33.12
N THR A 53 6.03 38.82 -32.91
CA THR A 53 7.05 38.68 -31.86
C THR A 53 6.40 38.65 -30.46
N GLN A 54 5.46 39.55 -30.18
CA GLN A 54 4.73 39.56 -28.91
C GLN A 54 3.91 38.28 -28.67
N GLN A 55 3.27 37.74 -29.72
CA GLN A 55 2.54 36.48 -29.64
C GLN A 55 3.49 35.31 -29.40
N GLN A 56 4.65 35.27 -30.08
CA GLN A 56 5.67 34.25 -29.85
C GLN A 56 6.19 34.31 -28.40
N THR A 57 6.53 35.49 -27.90
CA THR A 57 6.94 35.68 -26.50
C THR A 57 5.84 35.27 -25.52
N SER A 58 4.57 35.56 -25.82
CA SER A 58 3.44 35.11 -24.99
C SER A 58 3.31 33.59 -24.97
N LEU A 59 3.53 32.92 -26.10
CA LEU A 59 3.52 31.45 -26.19
C LEU A 59 4.68 30.82 -25.43
N ASP A 60 5.88 31.38 -25.58
CA ASP A 60 7.07 30.90 -24.85
C ASP A 60 6.90 31.11 -23.33
N ASN A 61 6.31 32.24 -22.91
CA ASN A 61 6.01 32.55 -21.51
C ASN A 61 4.94 31.64 -20.88
N LEU A 62 4.09 30.98 -21.68
CA LEU A 62 3.13 30.01 -21.14
C LEU A 62 3.81 28.73 -20.65
N GLY A 63 5.08 28.49 -21.02
CA GLY A 63 5.88 27.39 -20.47
C GLY A 63 5.26 26.01 -20.67
N LEU A 64 4.49 25.79 -21.75
CA LEU A 64 3.70 24.58 -21.93
C LEU A 64 4.55 23.31 -21.94
N ASP A 65 5.75 23.36 -22.51
CA ASP A 65 6.71 22.25 -22.50
C ASP A 65 7.21 21.94 -21.08
N GLU A 66 7.43 22.97 -20.27
CA GLU A 66 7.81 22.83 -18.86
C GLU A 66 6.67 22.21 -18.04
N LEU A 67 5.42 22.61 -18.31
CA LEU A 67 4.24 22.03 -17.68
C LEU A 67 4.05 20.56 -18.07
N ILE A 68 4.20 20.22 -19.36
CA ILE A 68 4.13 18.84 -19.86
C ILE A 68 5.21 17.97 -19.19
N ASN A 69 6.44 18.47 -19.11
CA ASN A 69 7.54 17.77 -18.46
C ASN A 69 7.29 17.57 -16.96
N THR A 70 6.71 18.57 -16.29
CA THR A 70 6.34 18.50 -14.87
C THR A 70 5.26 17.44 -14.63
N VAL A 71 4.19 17.44 -15.42
CA VAL A 71 3.09 16.46 -15.32
C VAL A 71 3.58 15.03 -15.62
N ASN A 72 4.41 14.85 -16.65
CA ASN A 72 4.98 13.55 -16.97
C ASN A 72 5.87 13.04 -15.85
N THR A 73 6.68 13.91 -15.25
CA THR A 73 7.51 13.57 -14.09
C THR A 73 6.66 13.15 -12.89
N GLN A 74 5.59 13.90 -12.57
CA GLN A 74 4.66 13.55 -11.51
C GLN A 74 3.98 12.20 -11.75
N ARG A 75 3.51 11.95 -12.98
CA ARG A 75 2.89 10.67 -13.36
C ARG A 75 3.86 9.50 -13.17
N ASN A 76 5.10 9.64 -13.64
CA ASN A 76 6.11 8.58 -13.54
C ASN A 76 6.48 8.30 -12.09
N LEU A 77 6.58 9.34 -11.27
CA LEU A 77 6.80 9.22 -9.83
C LEU A 77 5.67 8.44 -9.14
N LEU A 78 4.42 8.81 -9.40
CA LEU A 78 3.27 8.13 -8.82
C LEU A 78 3.22 6.66 -9.28
N ALA A 79 3.48 6.40 -10.56
CA ALA A 79 3.53 5.04 -11.10
C ALA A 79 4.62 4.18 -10.44
N ALA A 80 5.75 4.77 -10.04
CA ALA A 80 6.83 4.07 -9.36
C ALA A 80 6.56 3.84 -7.86
N LEU A 81 5.97 4.83 -7.16
CA LEU A 81 5.83 4.78 -5.70
C LEU A 81 4.54 4.13 -5.22
N VAL A 82 3.43 4.25 -5.96
CA VAL A 82 2.13 3.68 -5.57
C VAL A 82 2.20 2.15 -5.38
N PRO A 83 2.79 1.35 -6.30
CA PRO A 83 2.90 -0.09 -6.09
C PRO A 83 3.76 -0.46 -4.87
N GLN A 84 4.81 0.32 -4.60
CA GLN A 84 5.68 0.07 -3.44
C GLN A 84 4.96 0.38 -2.13
N ALA A 85 4.19 1.47 -2.09
CA ALA A 85 3.35 1.80 -0.94
C ALA A 85 2.27 0.74 -0.69
N ALA A 86 1.63 0.24 -1.76
CA ALA A 86 0.62 -0.81 -1.66
C ALA A 86 1.23 -2.13 -1.12
N ASN A 87 2.38 -2.55 -1.65
CA ASN A 87 3.09 -3.74 -1.16
C ASN A 87 3.50 -3.60 0.32
N TYR A 88 3.96 -2.41 0.73
CA TYR A 88 4.27 -2.15 2.13
C TYR A 88 3.02 -2.24 3.02
N GLN A 89 1.92 -1.61 2.60
CA GLN A 89 0.66 -1.64 3.34
C GLN A 89 0.08 -3.06 3.45
N GLU A 90 0.16 -3.87 2.38
CA GLU A 90 -0.25 -5.27 2.40
C GLU A 90 0.60 -6.09 3.38
N ALA A 91 1.92 -5.93 3.36
CA ALA A 91 2.81 -6.61 4.31
C ALA A 91 2.52 -6.22 5.77
N GLN A 92 2.14 -4.96 6.02
CA GLN A 92 1.70 -4.51 7.35
C GLN A 92 0.37 -5.15 7.76
N ALA A 93 -0.59 -5.24 6.84
CA ALA A 93 -1.87 -5.90 7.09
C ALA A 93 -1.68 -7.38 7.45
N ASP A 94 -0.77 -8.08 6.76
CA ASP A 94 -0.42 -9.48 7.07
C ASP A 94 0.08 -9.63 8.52
N VAL A 95 0.97 -8.74 8.98
CA VAL A 95 1.47 -8.73 10.36
C VAL A 95 0.34 -8.51 11.35
N ALA A 96 -0.55 -7.55 11.09
CA ALA A 96 -1.70 -7.28 11.95
C ALA A 96 -2.62 -8.51 12.05
N GLN A 97 -2.99 -9.12 10.92
CA GLN A 97 -3.84 -10.32 10.89
C GLN A 97 -3.21 -11.50 11.62
N LEU A 98 -1.93 -11.77 11.40
CA LEU A 98 -1.21 -12.85 12.09
C LEU A 98 -1.11 -12.60 13.59
N SER A 99 -0.87 -11.36 14.02
CA SER A 99 -0.83 -11.01 15.45
C SER A 99 -2.19 -11.25 16.14
N MET A 100 -3.30 -10.93 15.46
CA MET A 100 -4.65 -11.19 15.96
C MET A 100 -4.94 -12.70 16.02
N ALA A 101 -4.54 -13.44 14.98
CA ALA A 101 -4.69 -14.90 14.94
C ALA A 101 -3.90 -15.59 16.07
N ILE A 102 -2.68 -15.12 16.36
CA ILE A 102 -1.87 -15.58 17.49
C ILE A 102 -2.58 -15.33 18.81
N LYS A 103 -3.07 -14.10 19.07
CA LYS A 103 -3.81 -13.78 20.29
C LYS A 103 -5.04 -14.68 20.49
N LYS A 104 -5.81 -14.91 19.42
CA LYS A 104 -6.97 -15.81 19.45
C LYS A 104 -6.57 -17.27 19.73
N THR A 105 -5.46 -17.71 19.14
CA THR A 105 -4.94 -19.08 19.31
C THR A 105 -4.40 -19.30 20.72
N GLN A 106 -3.76 -18.30 21.32
CA GLN A 106 -3.32 -18.32 22.72
C GLN A 106 -4.50 -18.51 23.68
N VAL A 107 -5.61 -17.79 23.48
CA VAL A 107 -6.85 -18.02 24.25
C VAL A 107 -7.38 -19.44 24.05
N THR A 108 -7.31 -19.96 22.83
CA THR A 108 -7.73 -21.35 22.54
C THR A 108 -6.81 -22.38 23.22
N LEU A 109 -5.51 -22.08 23.35
CA LEU A 109 -4.54 -22.91 24.04
C LEU A 109 -4.85 -22.99 25.53
N GLU A 110 -5.11 -21.85 26.18
CA GLU A 110 -5.48 -21.78 27.60
C GLU A 110 -6.77 -22.58 27.89
N GLN A 111 -7.75 -22.52 26.99
CA GLN A 111 -8.95 -23.35 27.08
C GLN A 111 -8.64 -24.84 26.94
N ALA A 112 -7.75 -25.22 26.01
CA ALA A 112 -7.33 -26.61 25.83
C ALA A 112 -6.57 -27.13 27.06
N GLU A 113 -5.71 -26.31 27.67
CA GLU A 113 -5.00 -26.61 28.91
C GLU A 113 -5.96 -26.84 30.08
N THR A 114 -6.95 -25.96 30.22
CA THR A 114 -8.02 -26.09 31.23
C THR A 114 -8.78 -27.41 31.03
N GLN A 115 -9.10 -27.77 29.78
CA GLN A 115 -9.79 -29.03 29.47
C GLN A 115 -8.94 -30.26 29.81
N VAL A 116 -7.62 -30.23 29.53
CA VAL A 116 -6.69 -31.30 29.91
C VAL A 116 -6.65 -31.46 31.43
N ALA A 117 -6.56 -30.34 32.17
CA ALA A 117 -6.57 -30.37 33.64
C ALA A 117 -7.89 -30.95 34.19
N ALA A 118 -9.03 -30.53 33.64
CA ALA A 118 -10.35 -31.01 34.06
C ALA A 118 -10.54 -32.51 33.81
N THR A 119 -10.22 -32.99 32.60
CA THR A 119 -10.35 -34.41 32.23
C THR A 119 -9.37 -35.30 33.00
N THR A 120 -8.15 -34.80 33.27
CA THR A 120 -7.18 -35.49 34.12
C THR A 120 -7.69 -35.60 35.56
N SER A 121 -8.22 -34.51 36.13
CA SER A 121 -8.83 -34.53 37.46
C SER A 121 -10.01 -35.49 37.55
N HIS A 122 -10.87 -35.52 36.52
CA HIS A 122 -12.02 -36.42 36.46
C HIS A 122 -11.58 -37.89 36.44
N LEU A 123 -10.63 -38.25 35.59
CA LEU A 123 -10.09 -39.61 35.54
C LEU A 123 -9.48 -40.02 36.88
N ASN A 124 -8.67 -39.15 37.50
CA ASN A 124 -8.06 -39.43 38.80
C ASN A 124 -9.12 -39.68 39.89
N LYS A 125 -10.23 -38.92 39.89
CA LYS A 125 -11.34 -39.13 40.83
C LYS A 125 -12.02 -40.48 40.61
N LEU A 126 -12.26 -40.88 39.37
CA LEU A 126 -12.84 -42.19 39.05
C LEU A 126 -11.91 -43.33 39.48
N GLN A 127 -10.61 -43.21 39.21
CA GLN A 127 -9.61 -44.20 39.61
C GLN A 127 -9.54 -44.34 41.13
N GLN A 128 -9.53 -43.23 41.88
CA GLN A 128 -9.55 -43.27 43.34
C GLN A 128 -10.82 -43.91 43.90
N THR A 129 -11.98 -43.65 43.28
CA THR A 129 -13.26 -44.25 43.67
C THR A 129 -13.26 -45.76 43.39
N GLN A 130 -12.72 -46.19 42.24
CA GLN A 130 -12.55 -47.61 41.94
C GLN A 130 -11.63 -48.32 42.96
N ILE A 131 -10.53 -47.68 43.38
CA ILE A 131 -9.63 -48.23 44.40
C ILE A 131 -10.36 -48.37 45.74
N ARG A 132 -11.13 -47.36 46.17
CA ARG A 132 -11.94 -47.42 47.40
C ARG A 132 -12.98 -48.55 47.35
N GLN A 133 -13.62 -48.76 46.20
CA GLN A 133 -14.55 -49.87 45.98
C GLN A 133 -13.87 -51.23 46.11
N GLN A 134 -12.68 -51.39 45.51
CA GLN A 134 -11.91 -52.63 45.66
C GLN A 134 -11.56 -52.87 47.14
N ILE A 135 -11.09 -51.86 47.86
CA ILE A 135 -10.79 -51.95 49.30
C ILE A 135 -12.04 -52.35 50.10
N ALA A 136 -13.19 -51.71 49.85
CA ALA A 136 -14.45 -52.02 50.53
C ALA A 136 -14.92 -53.46 50.22
N HIS A 137 -14.79 -53.91 48.97
CA HIS A 137 -15.13 -55.28 48.57
C HIS A 137 -14.23 -56.33 49.21
N LEU A 138 -12.93 -56.04 49.36
CA LEU A 138 -12.00 -56.91 50.10
C LEU A 138 -12.33 -56.94 51.60
N ALA A 139 -12.58 -55.77 52.21
CA ALA A 139 -12.91 -55.67 53.63
C ALA A 139 -14.22 -56.41 53.98
N ALA A 140 -15.22 -56.36 53.11
CA ALA A 140 -16.49 -57.08 53.29
C ALA A 140 -16.36 -58.61 53.27
N LYS A 141 -15.23 -59.17 52.81
CA LYS A 141 -14.96 -60.62 52.78
C LYS A 141 -14.13 -61.11 53.98
N LEU A 142 -13.74 -60.20 54.89
CA LEU A 142 -12.94 -60.57 56.06
C LEU A 142 -13.85 -61.11 57.16
N GLU A 143 -13.69 -62.39 57.49
CA GLU A 143 -14.35 -63.04 58.64
C GLU A 143 -13.39 -63.11 59.85
N PRO A 144 -13.89 -63.17 61.09
CA PRO A 144 -13.05 -63.39 62.28
C PRO A 144 -12.18 -64.65 62.12
N ASP A 145 -10.91 -64.55 62.48
CA ASP A 145 -9.89 -65.62 62.42
C ASP A 145 -9.59 -66.21 61.02
N SER A 146 -10.19 -65.68 59.95
CA SER A 146 -9.85 -66.05 58.57
C SER A 146 -8.54 -65.37 58.12
N PRO A 147 -7.67 -66.04 57.33
CA PRO A 147 -6.46 -65.41 56.82
C PRO A 147 -6.79 -64.35 55.75
N CYS A 148 -6.28 -63.13 55.93
CA CYS A 148 -6.45 -62.03 54.99
C CYS A 148 -5.90 -62.38 53.59
N PRO A 149 -6.65 -62.15 52.50
CA PRO A 149 -6.22 -62.47 51.13
C PRO A 149 -5.05 -61.63 50.61
N VAL A 150 -4.68 -60.55 51.31
CA VAL A 150 -3.56 -59.66 50.92
C VAL A 150 -2.27 -60.02 51.65
N CYS A 151 -2.33 -60.26 52.97
CA CYS A 151 -1.14 -60.46 53.81
C CYS A 151 -1.08 -61.80 54.56
N GLY A 152 -2.15 -62.60 54.56
CA GLY A 152 -2.21 -63.92 55.23
C GLY A 152 -2.41 -63.91 56.74
N SER A 153 -2.44 -62.73 57.40
CA SER A 153 -2.72 -62.60 58.84
C SER A 153 -4.16 -63.01 59.17
N THR A 154 -4.37 -63.69 60.30
CA THR A 154 -5.72 -63.98 60.85
C THR A 154 -6.25 -62.89 61.78
N SER A 155 -5.40 -61.91 62.13
CA SER A 155 -5.77 -60.74 62.92
C SER A 155 -6.03 -59.53 62.00
N HIS A 156 -7.22 -58.93 62.12
CA HIS A 156 -7.69 -57.78 61.32
C HIS A 156 -7.97 -56.54 62.19
N PRO A 157 -6.94 -55.85 62.73
CA PRO A 157 -7.16 -54.63 63.49
C PRO A 157 -7.59 -53.48 62.57
N HIS A 158 -8.81 -52.96 62.77
CA HIS A 158 -9.44 -51.87 62.01
C HIS A 158 -9.74 -52.18 60.52
N PRO A 159 -10.69 -53.10 60.22
CA PRO A 159 -11.18 -53.28 58.85
C PRO A 159 -11.67 -51.94 58.26
N ALA A 160 -11.43 -51.74 56.96
CA ALA A 160 -11.93 -50.56 56.27
C ALA A 160 -13.47 -50.51 56.34
N LEU A 161 -14.03 -49.35 56.69
CA LEU A 161 -15.47 -49.16 56.75
C LEU A 161 -16.06 -49.36 55.33
N VAL A 162 -17.11 -50.16 55.20
CA VAL A 162 -17.83 -50.30 53.94
C VAL A 162 -18.58 -49.00 53.67
N VAL A 163 -18.10 -48.23 52.70
CA VAL A 163 -18.74 -46.98 52.27
C VAL A 163 -19.58 -47.28 51.03
N ASP A 164 -20.84 -46.84 51.03
CA ASP A 164 -21.76 -47.02 49.91
C ASP A 164 -21.47 -45.98 48.81
N GLU A 165 -20.42 -46.22 48.02
CA GLU A 165 -20.03 -45.37 46.87
C GLU A 165 -20.62 -45.91 45.55
N PRO A 166 -21.08 -45.04 44.63
CA PRO A 166 -21.66 -45.47 43.35
C PRO A 166 -20.63 -46.21 42.48
N LEU A 167 -20.98 -47.43 42.04
CA LEU A 167 -20.10 -48.34 41.28
C LEU A 167 -19.46 -47.65 40.06
N VAL A 168 -18.12 -47.64 40.01
CA VAL A 168 -17.38 -47.14 38.83
C VAL A 168 -17.14 -48.30 37.88
N SER A 169 -17.73 -48.24 36.69
CA SER A 169 -17.54 -49.25 35.65
C SER A 169 -16.21 -49.07 34.90
N GLU A 170 -15.66 -50.16 34.37
CA GLU A 170 -14.51 -50.09 33.46
C GLU A 170 -14.80 -49.23 32.22
N ALA A 171 -16.05 -49.24 31.75
CA ALA A 171 -16.50 -48.38 30.66
C ALA A 171 -16.36 -46.90 31.00
N ALA A 172 -16.71 -46.48 32.23
CA ALA A 172 -16.57 -45.09 32.67
C ALA A 172 -15.09 -44.65 32.75
N LEU A 173 -14.21 -45.50 33.25
CA LEU A 173 -12.76 -45.24 33.29
C LEU A 173 -12.17 -45.14 31.88
N LYS A 174 -12.54 -46.07 30.99
CA LYS A 174 -12.11 -46.05 29.59
C LYS A 174 -12.59 -44.78 28.88
N GLN A 175 -13.83 -44.37 29.12
CA GLN A 175 -14.37 -43.14 28.55
C GLN A 175 -13.60 -41.91 29.06
N ALA A 176 -13.37 -41.79 30.37
CA ALA A 176 -12.61 -40.67 30.94
C ALA A 176 -11.16 -40.63 30.44
N ASP A 177 -10.51 -41.79 30.26
CA ASP A 177 -9.17 -41.88 29.67
C ASP A 177 -9.18 -41.41 28.20
N GLN A 178 -10.17 -41.83 27.41
CA GLN A 178 -10.35 -41.36 26.04
C GLN A 178 -10.60 -39.85 25.96
N GLU A 179 -11.40 -39.30 26.87
CA GLU A 179 -11.65 -37.85 26.96
C GLU A 179 -10.37 -37.09 27.30
N ARG A 180 -9.56 -37.58 28.24
CA ARG A 180 -8.24 -37.01 28.55
C ARG A 180 -7.31 -37.05 27.34
N GLN A 181 -7.24 -38.19 26.64
CA GLN A 181 -6.42 -38.33 25.43
C GLN A 181 -6.85 -37.36 24.32
N LYS A 182 -8.16 -37.21 24.09
CA LYS A 182 -8.71 -36.25 23.12
C LYS A 182 -8.36 -34.81 23.49
N ALA A 183 -8.48 -34.45 24.78
CA ALA A 183 -8.11 -33.12 25.27
C ALA A 183 -6.60 -32.85 25.05
N ALA A 184 -5.74 -33.83 25.37
CA ALA A 184 -4.30 -33.71 25.17
C ALA A 184 -3.93 -33.56 23.69
N ALA A 185 -4.53 -34.37 22.80
CA ALA A 185 -4.32 -34.26 21.36
C ALA A 185 -4.75 -32.89 20.82
N ARG A 186 -5.87 -32.34 21.32
CA ARG A 186 -6.32 -30.99 20.97
C ARG A 186 -5.31 -29.92 21.42
N LYS A 187 -4.77 -30.02 22.65
CA LYS A 187 -3.72 -29.11 23.14
C LYS A 187 -2.51 -29.11 22.20
N THR A 188 -1.97 -30.28 21.88
CA THR A 188 -0.81 -30.42 20.98
C THR A 188 -1.08 -29.85 19.58
N MET A 189 -2.29 -30.05 19.05
CA MET A 189 -2.68 -29.46 17.77
C MET A 189 -2.67 -27.92 17.82
N VAL A 190 -3.21 -27.33 18.90
CA VAL A 190 -3.24 -25.87 19.06
C VAL A 190 -1.84 -25.30 19.30
N GLU A 191 -0.97 -25.98 20.05
CA GLU A 191 0.44 -25.61 20.22
C GLU A 191 1.19 -25.59 18.88
N THR A 192 0.95 -26.60 18.04
CA THR A 192 1.54 -26.67 16.69
C THR A 192 1.04 -25.53 15.80
N GLN A 193 -0.25 -25.22 15.87
CA GLN A 193 -0.84 -24.08 15.14
C GLN A 193 -0.22 -22.75 15.59
N LEU A 194 -0.05 -22.56 16.90
CA LEU A 194 0.57 -21.36 17.46
C LEU A 194 2.02 -21.20 16.97
N ALA A 195 2.84 -22.24 17.05
CA ALA A 195 4.23 -22.21 16.59
C ALA A 195 4.35 -21.91 15.08
N ASN A 196 3.44 -22.45 14.27
CA ASN A 196 3.38 -22.14 12.84
C ASN A 196 3.00 -20.67 12.59
N LEU A 197 1.99 -20.14 13.31
CA LEU A 197 1.60 -18.73 13.19
C LEU A 197 2.73 -17.78 13.63
N GLU A 198 3.46 -18.11 14.69
CA GLU A 198 4.62 -17.34 15.14
C GLU A 198 5.74 -17.32 14.09
N THR A 199 5.98 -18.45 13.42
CA THR A 199 6.93 -18.55 12.31
C THR A 199 6.49 -17.71 11.11
N GLN A 200 5.19 -17.73 10.78
CA GLN A 200 4.62 -16.88 9.74
C GLN A 200 4.72 -15.40 10.09
N LEU A 201 4.45 -15.02 11.35
CA LEU A 201 4.59 -13.65 11.83
C LEU A 201 6.03 -13.14 11.69
N LYS A 202 7.02 -13.97 12.05
CA LYS A 202 8.43 -13.63 11.88
C LYS A 202 8.77 -13.35 10.41
N THR A 203 8.28 -14.20 9.50
CA THR A 203 8.46 -14.03 8.06
C THR A 203 7.75 -12.76 7.54
N ALA A 204 6.52 -12.51 7.97
CA ALA A 204 5.75 -11.32 7.59
C ALA A 204 6.42 -10.02 8.09
N LYS A 205 6.98 -10.02 9.30
CA LYS A 205 7.78 -8.89 9.82
C LYS A 205 9.04 -8.65 8.98
N ALA A 206 9.74 -9.71 8.57
CA ALA A 206 10.89 -9.59 7.68
C ALA A 206 10.50 -9.03 6.29
N LYS A 207 9.39 -9.53 5.70
CA LYS A 207 8.84 -9.01 4.44
C LYS A 207 8.45 -7.53 4.56
N THR A 208 7.85 -7.13 5.68
CA THR A 208 7.50 -5.73 5.95
C THR A 208 8.74 -4.83 6.02
N ALA A 209 9.81 -5.29 6.68
CA ALA A 209 11.08 -4.57 6.73
C ALA A 209 11.71 -4.42 5.34
N GLN A 210 11.69 -5.48 4.52
CA GLN A 210 12.17 -5.44 3.14
C GLN A 210 11.34 -4.50 2.27
N ALA A 211 10.00 -4.56 2.37
CA ALA A 211 9.11 -3.66 1.62
C ALA A 211 9.32 -2.19 1.99
N ARG A 212 9.58 -1.89 3.27
CA ARG A 212 9.95 -0.55 3.75
C ARG A 212 11.27 -0.07 3.15
N GLN A 213 12.28 -0.93 3.15
CA GLN A 213 13.57 -0.62 2.56
C GLN A 213 13.41 -0.33 1.06
N ALA A 214 12.73 -1.20 0.33
CA ALA A 214 12.47 -1.04 -1.09
C ALA A 214 11.70 0.27 -1.38
N PHE A 215 10.67 0.59 -0.60
CA PHE A 215 9.94 1.85 -0.71
C PHE A 215 10.85 3.06 -0.49
N THR A 216 11.71 3.01 0.54
CA THR A 216 12.64 4.11 0.87
C THR A 216 13.69 4.31 -0.22
N GLU A 217 14.26 3.22 -0.74
CA GLU A 217 15.24 3.26 -1.83
C GLU A 217 14.62 3.81 -3.12
N HIS A 218 13.42 3.34 -3.50
CA HIS A 218 12.70 3.87 -4.66
C HIS A 218 12.35 5.34 -4.47
N TRP A 219 11.92 5.73 -3.27
CA TRP A 219 11.64 7.13 -2.93
C TRP A 219 12.89 8.01 -3.08
N GLN A 220 14.04 7.57 -2.58
CA GLN A 220 15.30 8.29 -2.73
C GLN A 220 15.72 8.41 -4.20
N GLU A 221 15.54 7.36 -4.98
CA GLU A 221 15.87 7.37 -6.40
C GLU A 221 14.98 8.33 -7.19
N GLN A 222 13.67 8.32 -6.93
CA GLN A 222 12.75 9.30 -7.53
C GLN A 222 13.10 10.74 -7.12
N ALA A 223 13.45 10.97 -5.85
CA ALA A 223 13.85 12.29 -5.38
C ALA A 223 15.11 12.83 -6.10
N LYS A 224 16.08 11.97 -6.47
CA LYS A 224 17.24 12.38 -7.27
C LYS A 224 16.84 12.76 -8.70
N LEU A 225 15.97 11.99 -9.34
CA LEU A 225 15.51 12.26 -10.71
C LEU A 225 14.81 13.61 -10.84
N ILE A 226 14.14 14.05 -9.77
CA ILE A 226 13.40 15.33 -9.74
C ILE A 226 14.31 16.53 -9.38
N ALA A 227 15.55 16.28 -8.94
CA ALA A 227 16.46 17.36 -8.55
C ALA A 227 16.72 18.37 -9.69
N GLY A 228 16.63 17.93 -10.95
CA GLY A 228 16.82 18.74 -12.17
C GLY A 228 15.55 19.40 -12.74
N VAL A 229 14.38 19.24 -12.12
CA VAL A 229 13.15 19.91 -12.57
C VAL A 229 13.11 21.34 -12.03
N ALA A 230 12.85 22.32 -12.90
CA ALA A 230 12.86 23.75 -12.59
C ALA A 230 11.77 24.15 -11.58
N ASP A 231 10.52 23.69 -11.76
CA ASP A 231 9.46 23.79 -10.74
C ASP A 231 9.17 22.44 -10.06
N LYS A 232 9.98 22.12 -9.04
CA LYS A 232 9.91 20.87 -8.27
C LYS A 232 9.12 20.96 -6.96
N THR A 233 8.56 22.12 -6.63
CA THR A 233 8.04 22.41 -5.29
C THR A 233 6.86 21.51 -4.93
N GLY A 234 5.88 21.38 -5.83
CA GLY A 234 4.72 20.50 -5.64
C GLY A 234 5.12 19.01 -5.61
N ILE A 235 6.12 18.64 -6.41
CA ILE A 235 6.61 17.25 -6.48
C ILE A 235 7.31 16.85 -5.18
N LEU A 236 8.15 17.74 -4.61
CA LEU A 236 8.82 17.52 -3.32
C LEU A 236 7.83 17.45 -2.15
N GLN A 237 6.75 18.23 -2.18
CA GLN A 237 5.68 18.14 -1.17
C GLN A 237 4.97 16.79 -1.23
N GLN A 238 4.60 16.32 -2.42
CA GLN A 238 3.96 15.00 -2.60
C GLN A 238 4.90 13.85 -2.19
N LEU A 239 6.18 13.93 -2.56
CA LEU A 239 7.21 12.98 -2.09
C LEU A 239 7.26 12.93 -0.57
N THR A 240 7.29 14.09 0.07
CA THR A 240 7.37 14.18 1.54
C THR A 240 6.12 13.59 2.18
N ALA A 241 4.93 13.88 1.66
CA ALA A 241 3.68 13.30 2.14
C ALA A 241 3.67 11.76 2.05
N LEU A 242 4.10 11.19 0.92
CA LEU A 242 4.22 9.73 0.74
C LEU A 242 5.22 9.09 1.70
N LYS A 243 6.36 9.75 1.92
CA LYS A 243 7.35 9.29 2.92
C LYS A 243 6.79 9.30 4.34
N THR A 244 6.02 10.33 4.68
CA THR A 244 5.45 10.48 6.03
C THR A 244 4.39 9.42 6.26
N LEU A 245 3.50 9.16 5.28
CA LEU A 245 2.52 8.08 5.32
C LEU A 245 3.17 6.70 5.56
N ALA A 246 4.28 6.43 4.89
CA ALA A 246 5.05 5.20 5.10
C ALA A 246 5.71 5.13 6.49
N ALA A 247 6.01 6.27 7.12
CA ALA A 247 6.59 6.32 8.46
C ALA A 247 5.54 6.21 9.59
N THR A 248 4.35 6.83 9.44
CA THR A 248 3.32 6.85 10.50
C THR A 248 2.69 5.49 10.80
N ASN A 249 2.68 4.55 9.86
CA ASN A 249 2.17 3.20 10.09
C ASN A 249 3.12 2.31 10.92
N GLU A 250 4.31 2.80 11.29
CA GLU A 250 5.30 2.08 12.09
C GLU A 250 4.91 1.97 13.57
N HIS A 251 4.18 2.97 14.10
CA HIS A 251 3.82 3.00 15.52
C HIS A 251 2.76 1.98 15.91
N GLN A 252 1.92 1.54 14.96
CA GLN A 252 0.87 0.54 15.23
C GLN A 252 1.38 -0.91 15.22
N LEU A 253 2.63 -1.16 14.81
CA LEU A 253 3.21 -2.51 14.68
C LEU A 253 4.28 -2.81 15.74
N THR A 254 4.69 -1.80 16.50
CA THR A 254 5.71 -1.88 17.56
C THR A 254 5.14 -1.93 18.98
N GLU A 255 3.83 -1.71 19.14
CA GLU A 255 3.04 -1.98 20.35
C GLU A 255 2.29 -3.33 20.25
#